data_AF-A0A317H4N1-F1
#
_entry.id   AF-A0A317H4N1-F1
#
_cell.length_a   1.000
_cell.length_b   1.000
_cell.length_c   1.000
_cell.angle_alpha   90.00
_cell.angle_beta   90.00
_cell.angle_gamma   90.00
#
_symmetry.space_group_name_H-M   'P 1'
#
loop_
_entity.id
_entity.type
_entity.pdbx_description
1 polymer ?
#
loop_
_entity_poly.entity_id
_entity_poly.type
_entity_poly.pdbx_seq_one_letter_code
_entity_poly.pdbx_strand_id
1 'polypeptide(L)'
;MQCNHLLLALGVALAASPAARAAEGTVTWHDPSCGFFVMTLPGGTPERFGLYSWKSGSDPKMDDVWSGDIVNGEDIEITNASSGDKMEVIHWANAKEQAQLVRNTPVQCASKWKKRR
;
A
#
# COMPACT_ATOMS: atom_id res chain seq x y z
N MET A 1 34.95 -47.97 17.75
CA MET A 1 34.58 -47.47 16.41
C MET A 1 33.61 -46.31 16.60
N GLN A 2 33.83 -45.21 15.86
CA GLN A 2 32.92 -44.07 15.55
C GLN A 2 32.21 -43.31 16.71
N CYS A 3 32.60 -42.07 17.03
CA CYS A 3 32.19 -40.77 16.43
C CYS A 3 30.73 -40.38 16.75
N ASN A 4 30.50 -39.47 17.70
CA ASN A 4 30.29 -38.02 17.50
C ASN A 4 29.29 -37.71 16.39
N HIS A 5 28.10 -37.20 16.73
CA HIS A 5 27.50 -36.01 16.08
C HIS A 5 26.50 -35.34 17.03
N LEU A 6 26.91 -34.16 17.53
CA LEU A 6 26.05 -33.05 17.93
C LEU A 6 24.87 -32.84 16.97
N LEU A 7 23.74 -32.37 17.50
CA LEU A 7 22.78 -31.42 16.90
C LEU A 7 21.73 -31.13 18.00
N LEU A 8 21.92 -30.19 18.92
CA LEU A 8 21.66 -28.74 18.74
C LEU A 8 20.37 -28.46 17.97
N ALA A 9 19.23 -28.80 18.56
CA ALA A 9 17.97 -28.14 18.22
C ALA A 9 17.86 -26.86 19.04
N LEU A 10 18.51 -25.80 18.56
CA LEU A 10 18.29 -24.43 19.00
C LEU A 10 16.86 -24.07 18.58
N GLY A 11 15.90 -24.25 19.48
CA GLY A 11 14.55 -23.75 19.31
C GLY A 11 14.58 -22.23 19.37
N VAL A 12 14.85 -21.57 18.24
CA VAL A 12 14.59 -20.15 18.07
C VAL A 12 13.08 -19.99 18.16
N ALA A 13 12.59 -19.70 19.36
CA ALA A 13 11.30 -19.08 19.53
C ALA A 13 11.41 -17.71 18.85
N LEU A 14 11.02 -17.63 17.56
CA LEU A 14 10.65 -16.36 16.97
C LEU A 14 9.51 -15.84 17.83
N ALA A 15 9.85 -14.91 18.72
CA ALA A 15 8.89 -13.98 19.27
C ALA A 15 8.27 -13.27 18.06
N ALA A 16 7.13 -13.78 17.61
CA ALA A 16 6.22 -13.03 16.78
C ALA A 16 5.75 -11.86 17.65
N SER A 17 6.52 -10.78 17.63
CA SER A 17 6.03 -9.47 18.03
C SER A 17 4.66 -9.29 17.38
N PRO A 18 3.63 -8.83 18.10
CA PRO A 18 2.40 -8.43 17.45
C PRO A 18 2.77 -7.26 16.54
N ALA A 19 3.12 -7.56 15.29
CA ALA A 19 3.25 -6.57 14.25
C ALA A 19 1.93 -5.80 14.31
N ALA A 20 2.02 -4.49 14.58
CA ALA A 20 0.91 -3.60 14.33
C ALA A 20 0.40 -4.00 12.94
N ARG A 21 -0.81 -4.55 12.88
CA ARG A 21 -1.30 -5.20 11.67
C ARG A 21 -1.23 -4.16 10.56
N ALA A 22 -0.30 -4.34 9.63
CA ALA A 22 -0.15 -3.45 8.49
C ALA A 22 -1.52 -3.32 7.83
N ALA A 23 -1.97 -2.08 7.64
CA ALA A 23 -3.24 -1.82 7.00
C ALA A 23 -3.13 -2.19 5.53
N GLU A 24 -4.11 -2.95 5.02
CA GLU A 24 -4.17 -3.38 3.63
C GLU A 24 -5.16 -2.52 2.84
N GLY A 25 -4.79 -2.17 1.61
CA GLY A 25 -5.61 -1.41 0.69
C GLY A 25 -5.50 -1.93 -0.74
N THR A 26 -6.62 -1.91 -1.47
CA THR A 26 -6.69 -2.33 -2.88
C THR A 26 -6.68 -1.11 -3.79
N VAL A 27 -5.87 -1.11 -4.84
CA VAL A 27 -5.81 -0.02 -5.84
C VAL A 27 -7.10 0.00 -6.66
N THR A 28 -7.90 1.06 -6.52
CA THR A 28 -9.17 1.24 -7.24
C THR A 28 -9.12 2.30 -8.34
N TRP A 29 -7.99 3.01 -8.44
CA TRP A 29 -7.68 3.88 -9.56
C TRP A 29 -6.20 4.20 -9.58
N HIS A 30 -5.64 4.30 -10.78
CA HIS A 30 -4.26 4.71 -11.00
C HIS A 30 -4.17 5.52 -12.30
N ASP A 31 -3.43 6.63 -12.25
CA ASP A 31 -3.01 7.40 -13.42
C ASP A 31 -1.47 7.49 -13.46
N PRO A 32 -0.79 6.62 -14.23
CA PRO A 32 0.67 6.60 -14.31
C PRO A 32 1.25 7.86 -14.94
N SER A 33 0.45 8.62 -15.71
CA SER A 33 0.94 9.84 -16.36
C SER A 33 1.18 10.99 -15.39
N CYS A 34 0.67 10.87 -14.16
CA CYS A 34 0.96 11.82 -13.09
C CYS A 34 1.37 11.16 -11.77
N GLY A 35 1.49 9.82 -11.74
CA GLY A 35 1.99 9.08 -10.58
C GLY A 35 1.05 9.09 -9.40
N PHE A 36 -0.26 9.29 -9.60
CA PHE A 36 -1.26 9.26 -8.52
C PHE A 36 -2.13 8.02 -8.62
N PHE A 37 -2.47 7.46 -7.47
CA PHE A 37 -3.37 6.33 -7.37
C PHE A 37 -4.22 6.42 -6.09
N VAL A 38 -5.33 5.71 -6.09
CA VAL A 38 -6.24 5.62 -4.95
C VAL A 38 -6.30 4.18 -4.49
N MET A 39 -6.22 3.97 -3.19
CA MET A 39 -6.48 2.68 -2.55
C MET A 39 -7.71 2.72 -1.67
N THR A 40 -8.37 1.59 -1.48
CA THR A 40 -9.29 1.42 -0.34
C THR A 40 -8.52 1.47 0.97
N LEU A 41 -9.15 1.98 2.01
CA LEU A 41 -8.62 1.89 3.38
C LEU A 41 -9.27 0.70 4.11
N PRO A 42 -8.58 0.12 5.11
CA PRO A 42 -9.17 -0.93 5.93
C PRO A 42 -10.39 -0.40 6.70
N GLY A 43 -11.30 -1.32 7.05
CA GLY A 43 -12.48 -0.99 7.85
C GLY A 43 -12.10 -0.43 9.22
N GLY A 44 -12.87 0.56 9.70
CA GLY A 44 -12.66 1.21 11.00
C GLY A 44 -12.35 2.71 10.91
N THR A 45 -12.05 3.22 9.72
CA THR A 45 -11.96 4.66 9.45
C THR A 45 -13.29 5.19 8.89
N PRO A 46 -13.66 6.45 9.17
CA PRO A 46 -14.84 7.07 8.54
C PRO A 46 -14.66 7.27 7.03
N GLU A 47 -13.42 7.38 6.57
CA GLU A 47 -13.02 7.41 5.17
C GLU A 47 -12.84 5.99 4.62
N ARG A 48 -13.11 5.82 3.31
CA ARG A 48 -13.03 4.53 2.62
C ARG A 48 -11.88 4.45 1.62
N PHE A 49 -11.32 5.59 1.25
CA PHE A 49 -10.30 5.70 0.21
C PHE A 49 -9.18 6.63 0.65
N GLY A 50 -7.95 6.31 0.27
CA GLY A 50 -6.77 7.17 0.40
C GLY A 50 -6.19 7.52 -0.96
N LEU A 51 -5.73 8.76 -1.12
CA LEU A 51 -5.00 9.23 -2.30
C LEU A 51 -3.50 9.20 -2.01
N TYR A 52 -2.75 8.64 -2.95
CA TYR A 52 -1.31 8.49 -2.84
C TYR A 52 -0.63 8.96 -4.11
N SER A 53 0.61 9.47 -3.97
CA SER A 53 1.51 9.66 -5.11
C SER A 53 2.70 8.71 -5.00
N TRP A 54 3.00 8.05 -6.11
CA TRP A 54 4.14 7.16 -6.26
C TRP A 54 5.46 7.95 -6.32
N LYS A 55 6.46 7.55 -5.53
CA LYS A 55 7.82 8.13 -5.55
C LYS A 55 8.82 7.20 -6.22
N SER A 56 8.82 5.93 -5.81
CA SER A 56 9.82 4.94 -6.23
C SER A 56 9.28 3.52 -6.07
N GLY A 57 9.97 2.54 -6.67
CA GLY A 57 9.58 1.12 -6.61
C GLY A 57 8.78 0.66 -7.82
N SER A 58 7.90 -0.32 -7.63
CA SER A 58 7.05 -0.85 -8.70
C SER A 58 5.83 0.05 -8.96
N ASP A 59 5.49 0.23 -10.24
CA ASP A 59 4.28 0.95 -10.66
C ASP A 59 3.02 0.21 -10.18
N PRO A 60 2.09 0.87 -9.46
CA PRO A 60 0.91 0.21 -8.93
C PRO A 60 -0.07 -0.15 -10.06
N LYS A 61 -0.66 -1.34 -10.01
CA LYS A 61 -1.67 -1.77 -10.97
C LYS A 61 -3.05 -1.75 -10.34
N MET A 62 -4.06 -1.64 -11.19
CA MET A 62 -5.44 -1.84 -10.76
C MET A 62 -5.58 -3.20 -10.07
N ASP A 63 -6.36 -3.21 -8.98
CA ASP A 63 -6.63 -4.40 -8.16
C ASP A 63 -5.43 -4.95 -7.38
N ASP A 64 -4.26 -4.32 -7.45
CA ASP A 64 -3.14 -4.66 -6.56
C ASP A 64 -3.51 -4.38 -5.10
N VAL A 65 -3.05 -5.25 -4.21
CA VAL A 65 -3.21 -5.08 -2.75
C VAL A 65 -1.87 -4.70 -2.15
N TRP A 66 -1.84 -3.57 -1.46
CA TRP A 66 -0.64 -3.07 -0.79
C TRP A 66 -0.88 -2.96 0.71
N SER A 67 0.16 -3.26 1.48
CA SER A 67 0.14 -3.28 2.94
C SER A 67 1.18 -2.34 3.52
N GLY A 68 0.84 -1.67 4.62
CA GLY A 68 1.77 -0.82 5.39
C GLY A 68 1.02 0.16 6.28
N ASP A 69 1.67 1.25 6.67
CA ASP A 69 1.05 2.34 7.45
C ASP A 69 0.23 3.30 6.57
N ILE A 70 -0.60 2.74 5.68
CA ILE A 70 -1.37 3.48 4.66
C ILE A 70 -2.36 4.49 5.21
N VAL A 71 -2.63 4.48 6.52
CA VAL A 71 -3.59 5.38 7.18
C VAL A 71 -2.91 6.57 7.84
N ASN A 72 -1.67 6.44 8.32
CA ASN A 72 -1.08 7.35 9.30
C ASN A 72 0.26 8.00 8.91
N GLY A 73 0.84 7.67 7.75
CA GLY A 73 2.13 8.20 7.34
C GLY A 73 2.08 9.09 6.10
N GLU A 74 2.82 10.20 6.11
CA GLU A 74 2.96 11.11 4.96
C GLU A 74 3.89 10.53 3.89
N ASP A 75 5.05 9.99 4.26
CA ASP A 75 5.96 9.24 3.40
C ASP A 75 6.01 7.80 3.93
N ILE A 76 5.51 6.85 3.14
CA ILE A 76 5.36 5.46 3.59
C ILE A 76 5.98 4.49 2.58
N GLU A 77 6.69 3.49 3.10
CA GLU A 77 7.02 2.28 2.35
C GLU A 77 5.85 1.31 2.49
N ILE A 78 5.35 0.82 1.36
CA ILE A 78 4.29 -0.19 1.31
C ILE A 78 4.72 -1.38 0.49
N THR A 79 4.22 -2.55 0.88
CA THR A 79 4.60 -3.83 0.27
C THR A 79 3.40 -4.48 -0.40
N ASN A 80 3.56 -4.92 -1.64
CA ASN A 80 2.55 -5.62 -2.40
C ASN A 80 2.31 -7.00 -1.79
N ALA A 81 1.06 -7.31 -1.45
CA ALA A 81 0.71 -8.56 -0.79
C ALA A 81 0.91 -9.80 -1.68
N SER A 82 0.86 -9.63 -3.01
CA SER A 82 0.98 -10.75 -3.96
C SER A 82 2.43 -10.98 -4.40
N SER A 83 3.17 -9.92 -4.75
CA SER A 83 4.53 -10.03 -5.28
C SER A 83 5.64 -9.85 -4.24
N GLY A 84 5.34 -9.21 -3.10
CA GLY A 84 6.36 -8.77 -2.15
C GLY A 84 7.16 -7.55 -2.62
N ASP A 85 6.78 -6.93 -3.73
CA ASP A 85 7.40 -5.70 -4.21
C ASP A 85 7.19 -4.57 -3.21
N LYS A 86 8.14 -3.63 -3.17
CA LYS A 86 8.06 -2.44 -2.32
C LYS A 86 7.89 -1.20 -3.17
N MET A 87 7.13 -0.23 -2.65
CA MET A 87 7.10 1.11 -3.19
C MET A 87 7.07 2.15 -2.08
N GLU A 88 7.73 3.28 -2.35
CA GLU A 88 7.63 4.47 -1.52
C GLU A 88 6.58 5.39 -2.10
N VAL A 89 5.67 5.86 -1.25
CA VAL A 89 4.54 6.68 -1.66
C VAL A 89 4.32 7.82 -0.67
N ILE A 90 3.74 8.91 -1.17
CA ILE A 90 3.25 10.01 -0.33
C ILE A 90 1.75 9.83 -0.14
N HIS A 91 1.27 9.87 1.09
CA HIS A 91 -0.15 9.95 1.40
C HIS A 91 -0.63 11.40 1.38
N TRP A 92 -1.67 11.70 0.60
CA TRP A 92 -2.15 13.07 0.41
C TRP A 92 -3.43 13.38 1.17
N ALA A 93 -4.39 12.46 1.13
CA ALA A 93 -5.72 12.70 1.69
C ALA A 93 -6.52 11.40 1.81
N ASN A 94 -7.53 11.42 2.69
CA ASN A 94 -8.55 10.38 2.80
C ASN A 94 -9.93 10.96 2.43
N ALA A 95 -10.81 10.13 1.88
CA ALA A 95 -12.20 10.52 1.60
C ALA A 95 -13.18 9.35 1.69
N LYS A 96 -14.47 9.71 1.82
CA LYS A 96 -15.58 8.75 1.76
C LYS A 96 -15.86 8.25 0.35
N GLU A 97 -15.49 9.05 -0.66
CA GLU A 97 -15.70 8.76 -2.07
C GLU A 97 -14.41 8.96 -2.86
N GLN A 98 -14.04 7.95 -3.67
CA GLN A 98 -12.91 8.02 -4.59
C GLN A 98 -12.98 9.23 -5.54
N ALA A 99 -14.18 9.60 -5.99
CA ALA A 99 -14.38 10.74 -6.88
C ALA A 99 -13.93 12.08 -6.27
N GLN A 100 -14.01 12.24 -4.95
CA GLN A 100 -13.55 13.44 -4.26
C GLN A 100 -12.02 13.55 -4.34
N LEU A 101 -11.32 12.42 -4.14
CA LEU A 101 -9.86 12.35 -4.23
C LEU A 101 -9.38 12.64 -5.64
N VAL A 102 -9.94 11.96 -6.65
CA VAL A 102 -9.50 12.11 -8.05
C VAL A 102 -9.72 13.54 -8.54
N ARG A 103 -10.78 14.24 -8.11
CA ARG A 103 -11.01 15.65 -8.49
C ARG A 103 -10.00 16.63 -7.89
N ASN A 104 -9.37 16.26 -6.78
CA ASN A 104 -8.36 17.06 -6.09
C ASN A 104 -6.93 16.72 -6.51
N THR A 105 -6.74 15.75 -7.42
CA THR A 105 -5.46 15.54 -8.09
C THR A 105 -5.14 16.68 -9.05
N PRO A 106 -3.86 16.89 -9.44
CA PRO A 106 -3.50 17.88 -10.44
C PRO A 106 -4.37 17.79 -11.71
N VAL A 107 -4.69 18.95 -12.32
CA VAL A 107 -5.70 19.07 -13.39
C VAL A 107 -5.45 18.14 -14.59
N GLN A 108 -4.18 17.86 -14.88
CA GLN A 108 -3.76 16.92 -15.91
C GLN A 108 -4.21 15.47 -15.65
N CYS A 109 -4.35 15.05 -14.40
CA CYS A 109 -4.87 13.75 -13.99
C CYS A 109 -6.41 13.75 -14.00
N ALA A 110 -7.00 14.74 -13.31
CA ALA A 110 -8.44 14.82 -13.11
C ALA A 110 -9.22 14.96 -14.44
N SER A 111 -8.63 15.65 -15.43
CA SER A 111 -9.24 15.84 -16.75
C SER A 111 -9.36 14.54 -17.55
N LYS A 112 -8.43 13.59 -17.39
CA LYS A 112 -8.47 12.29 -18.06
C LYS A 112 -9.57 11.39 -17.49
N TRP A 113 -9.75 11.41 -16.17
CA TRP A 113 -10.82 10.66 -15.52
C TRP A 113 -12.21 11.10 -15.98
N LYS A 114 -12.44 12.42 -16.13
CA LYS A 114 -13.71 12.96 -16.65
C LYS A 114 -14.06 12.50 -18.07
N LYS A 115 -13.07 12.15 -18.90
CA LYS A 115 -13.29 11.67 -20.28
C LYS A 115 -13.60 10.17 -20.36
N ARG A 116 -13.36 9.42 -19.28
CA ARG A 116 -13.54 7.96 -19.20
C ARG A 116 -14.85 7.55 -18.53
N ARG A 117 -15.69 8.52 -18.16
CA ARG A 117 -16.99 8.34 -17.50
C ARG A 117 -18.08 8.89 -18.39
#